data_AF-A0A4U9D1W2-F1
#
_entry.id   AF-A0A4U9D1W2-F1
#
_cell.length_a   1.000
_cell.length_b   1.000
_cell.length_c   1.000
_cell.angle_alpha   90.00
_cell.angle_beta   90.00
_cell.angle_gamma   90.00
#
_symmetry.space_group_name_H-M   'P 1'
#
loop_
_entity.id
_entity.type
_entity.pdbx_description
1 polymer ?
#
loop_
_entity_poly.entity_id
_entity_poly.type
_entity_poly.pdbx_seq_one_letter_code
_entity_poly.pdbx_strand_id
1 'polypeptide(L)'
;MIELTREIAKQISAEGEKAYPNECCGALFGHFSAQGDARVTAIFPIVNARESEEQYHRFVITADDSLRAERAALTQEVDVVGYYHSHPDHPAIPSEFDREHALPFYAYIIVAVAQRQAGALTSWRLTQDRQRFLPEDVRTVP
;
A
#
# COMPACT_ATOMS: atom_id res chain seq x y z
N MET A 1 -7.94 -8.27 8.87
CA MET A 1 -6.60 -8.89 8.75
C MET A 1 -6.26 -8.95 7.27
N ILE A 2 -4.98 -8.81 6.94
CA ILE A 2 -4.49 -8.97 5.57
C ILE A 2 -3.46 -10.10 5.50
N GLU A 3 -3.64 -11.00 4.55
CA GLU A 3 -2.74 -12.11 4.27
C GLU A 3 -1.91 -11.81 3.02
N LEU A 4 -0.60 -12.02 3.11
CA LEU A 4 0.35 -11.91 2.00
C LEU A 4 1.31 -13.09 2.00
N THR A 5 1.75 -13.54 0.82
CA THR A 5 2.86 -14.48 0.74
C THR A 5 4.17 -13.77 1.08
N ARG A 6 5.20 -14.55 1.46
CA ARG A 6 6.57 -14.02 1.65
C ARG A 6 7.10 -13.36 0.40
N GLU A 7 6.71 -13.85 -0.77
CA GLU A 7 7.12 -13.29 -2.05
C GLU A 7 6.52 -11.90 -2.28
N ILE A 8 5.22 -11.73 -2.04
CA ILE A 8 4.56 -10.42 -2.15
C ILE A 8 5.16 -9.41 -1.16
N ALA A 9 5.43 -9.84 0.08
CA ALA A 9 6.08 -8.99 1.09
C ALA A 9 7.45 -8.46 0.61
N LYS A 10 8.24 -9.34 -0.02
CA LYS A 10 9.55 -9.00 -0.58
C LYS A 10 9.43 -8.08 -1.80
N GLN A 11 8.45 -8.29 -2.66
CA GLN A 11 8.22 -7.42 -3.82
C GLN A 11 7.87 -6.00 -3.38
N ILE A 12 6.97 -5.84 -2.41
CA ILE A 12 6.64 -4.52 -1.83
C ILE A 12 7.89 -3.86 -1.24
N SER A 13 8.68 -4.64 -0.49
CA SER A 13 9.94 -4.16 0.10
C SER A 13 10.93 -3.69 -0.96
N ALA A 14 11.12 -4.48 -2.02
CA ALA A 14 12.04 -4.18 -3.12
C ALA A 14 11.61 -2.92 -3.91
N GLU A 15 10.31 -2.70 -4.11
CA GLU A 15 9.81 -1.46 -4.72
C GLU A 15 10.16 -0.24 -3.87
N GLY A 16 10.03 -0.34 -2.54
CA GLY A 16 10.44 0.72 -1.62
C GLY A 16 11.96 1.00 -1.66
N GLU A 17 12.78 -0.04 -1.65
CA GLU A 17 14.25 0.09 -1.75
C GLU A 17 14.69 0.72 -3.08
N LYS A 18 14.03 0.35 -4.18
CA LYS A 18 14.31 0.87 -5.52
C LYS A 18 13.89 2.33 -5.67
N ALA A 19 12.79 2.74 -5.05
CA ALA A 19 12.31 4.11 -5.10
C ALA A 19 13.12 5.08 -4.22
N TYR A 20 13.80 4.58 -3.18
CA TYR A 20 14.58 5.41 -2.26
C TYR A 20 15.57 6.34 -3.00
N PRO A 21 15.60 7.66 -2.68
CA PRO A 21 15.03 8.31 -1.49
C PRO A 21 13.55 8.75 -1.62
N ASN A 22 12.87 8.38 -2.70
CA ASN A 22 11.46 8.72 -2.91
C ASN A 22 10.53 7.62 -2.38
N GLU A 23 9.27 7.97 -2.15
CA GLU A 23 8.19 7.05 -1.85
C GLU A 23 7.77 6.28 -3.11
N CYS A 24 7.67 4.95 -2.99
CA CYS A 24 6.95 4.12 -3.94
C CYS A 24 5.46 4.12 -3.60
N CYS A 25 4.60 3.83 -4.57
CA CYS A 25 3.20 3.50 -4.30
C CYS A 25 2.68 2.44 -5.27
N GLY A 26 1.58 1.78 -4.90
CA GLY A 26 0.93 0.82 -5.78
C GLY A 26 -0.36 0.27 -5.19
N ALA A 27 -1.11 -0.46 -6.01
CA ALA A 27 -2.31 -1.16 -5.59
C ALA A 27 -2.01 -2.61 -5.20
N LEU A 28 -2.80 -3.14 -4.28
CA LEU A 28 -2.79 -4.53 -3.84
C LEU A 28 -3.93 -5.25 -4.52
N PHE A 29 -3.62 -6.28 -5.30
CA PHE A 29 -4.61 -7.12 -5.96
C PHE A 29 -4.83 -8.40 -5.16
N GLY A 30 -6.07 -8.83 -5.08
CA GLY A 30 -6.42 -9.97 -4.24
C GLY A 30 -7.91 -10.24 -4.19
N HIS A 31 -8.33 -10.91 -3.13
CA HIS A 31 -9.73 -11.19 -2.88
C HIS A 31 -10.09 -10.86 -1.43
N PHE A 32 -11.32 -10.41 -1.24
CA PHE A 32 -11.93 -10.31 0.07
C PHE A 32 -12.58 -11.65 0.47
N SER A 33 -12.37 -12.05 1.72
CA SER A 33 -13.13 -13.13 2.35
C SER A 33 -14.53 -12.64 2.74
N ALA A 34 -15.43 -13.59 3.03
CA ALA A 34 -16.77 -13.28 3.54
C ALA A 34 -16.75 -12.53 4.89
N GLN A 35 -15.64 -12.63 5.65
CA GLN A 35 -15.44 -11.95 6.93
C GLN A 35 -14.81 -10.55 6.78
N GLY A 36 -14.47 -10.14 5.55
CA GLY A 36 -13.84 -8.84 5.28
C GLY A 36 -12.31 -8.84 5.38
N ASP A 37 -11.68 -9.99 5.66
CA ASP A 37 -10.22 -10.14 5.55
C ASP A 37 -9.80 -10.16 4.08
N ALA A 38 -8.61 -9.63 3.79
CA ALA A 38 -8.06 -9.57 2.44
C ALA A 38 -6.92 -10.57 2.25
N ARG A 39 -6.87 -11.24 1.10
CA ARG A 39 -5.72 -12.05 0.67
C ARG A 39 -5.11 -11.42 -0.57
N VAL A 40 -3.88 -10.92 -0.45
CA VAL A 40 -3.13 -10.34 -1.56
C VAL A 40 -2.53 -11.47 -2.40
N THR A 41 -2.72 -11.39 -3.71
CA THR A 41 -2.20 -12.35 -4.69
C THR A 41 -1.21 -11.72 -5.66
N ALA A 42 -1.27 -10.40 -5.85
CA ALA A 42 -0.33 -9.65 -6.68
C ALA A 42 -0.23 -8.18 -6.25
N ILE A 43 0.79 -7.48 -6.72
CA ILE A 43 0.92 -6.03 -6.62
C ILE A 43 0.85 -5.39 -7.99
N PHE A 44 0.34 -4.17 -8.03
CA PHE A 44 0.30 -3.33 -9.22
C PHE A 44 1.03 -2.02 -8.93
N PRO A 45 2.32 -1.91 -9.30
CA PRO A 45 3.10 -0.70 -9.08
C PRO A 45 2.48 0.52 -9.78
N ILE A 46 2.43 1.64 -9.07
CA ILE A 46 1.96 2.92 -9.58
C ILE A 46 3.14 3.90 -9.53
N VAL A 47 3.36 4.61 -10.63
CA VAL A 47 4.41 5.63 -10.67
C VAL A 47 3.93 6.83 -9.87
N ASN A 48 4.70 7.26 -8.87
CA ASN A 48 4.36 8.43 -8.07
C ASN A 48 4.31 9.67 -8.99
N ALA A 49 3.11 10.22 -9.18
CA ALA A 49 2.86 11.35 -10.08
C ALA A 49 3.13 12.73 -9.44
N ARG A 50 3.65 12.79 -8.21
CA ARG A 50 4.05 14.04 -7.56
C ARG A 50 5.26 14.68 -8.24
N GLU A 51 5.40 15.99 -8.07
CA GLU A 51 6.62 16.71 -8.43
C GLU A 51 7.83 16.08 -7.75
N SER A 52 8.94 15.92 -8.48
CA SER A 52 10.14 15.19 -8.02
C SER A 52 10.65 15.65 -6.66
N GLU A 53 10.46 16.94 -6.33
CA GLU A 53 10.87 17.56 -5.07
C GLU A 53 10.00 17.17 -3.88
N GLU A 54 8.78 16.68 -4.08
CA GLU A 54 7.85 16.29 -3.00
C GLU A 54 7.77 14.77 -2.81
N GLN A 55 8.27 14.00 -3.78
CA GLN A 55 8.16 12.53 -3.80
C GLN A 55 8.87 11.85 -2.62
N TYR A 56 9.74 12.54 -1.87
CA TYR A 56 10.43 11.97 -0.71
C TYR A 56 9.55 11.82 0.54
N HIS A 57 8.39 12.49 0.59
CA HIS A 57 7.48 12.46 1.75
C HIS A 57 6.00 12.48 1.39
N ARG A 58 5.67 12.39 0.08
CA ARG A 58 4.29 12.35 -0.42
C ARG A 58 4.19 11.47 -1.66
N PHE A 59 3.14 10.66 -1.69
CA PHE A 59 2.67 10.01 -2.90
C PHE A 59 1.29 10.51 -3.31
N VAL A 60 0.94 10.36 -4.59
CA VAL A 60 -0.43 10.48 -5.07
C VAL A 60 -0.77 9.29 -5.93
N ILE A 61 -1.89 8.68 -5.59
CA ILE A 61 -2.60 7.79 -6.48
C ILE A 61 -3.71 8.63 -7.10
N THR A 62 -3.57 8.95 -8.38
CA THR A 62 -4.57 9.76 -9.09
C THR A 62 -5.85 8.97 -9.33
N ALA A 63 -6.94 9.65 -9.66
CA ALA A 63 -8.17 8.98 -10.07
C ALA A 63 -7.94 8.07 -11.30
N ASP A 64 -7.09 8.49 -12.24
CA ASP A 64 -6.69 7.69 -13.40
C ASP A 64 -5.86 6.47 -13.01
N ASP A 65 -4.96 6.58 -12.02
CA ASP A 65 -4.20 5.43 -11.52
C ASP A 65 -5.11 4.41 -10.84
N SER A 66 -6.04 4.87 -10.01
CA SER A 66 -7.05 4.00 -9.39
C SER A 66 -7.90 3.33 -10.47
N LEU A 67 -8.38 4.07 -11.47
CA LEU A 67 -9.15 3.50 -12.56
C LEU A 67 -8.36 2.47 -13.39
N ARG A 68 -7.06 2.72 -13.61
CA ARG A 68 -6.16 1.79 -14.30
C ARG A 68 -5.93 0.53 -13.48
N ALA A 69 -5.73 0.67 -12.18
CA ALA A 69 -5.59 -0.46 -11.26
C ALA A 69 -6.87 -1.30 -11.22
N GLU A 70 -8.04 -0.68 -11.06
CA GLU A 70 -9.34 -1.36 -11.06
C GLU A 70 -9.59 -2.11 -12.38
N ARG A 71 -9.30 -1.49 -13.52
CA ARG A 71 -9.41 -2.16 -14.84
C ARG A 71 -8.47 -3.37 -14.93
N ALA A 72 -7.23 -3.23 -14.47
CA ALA A 72 -6.26 -4.33 -14.49
C ALA A 72 -6.67 -5.48 -13.55
N ALA A 73 -7.22 -5.16 -12.38
CA ALA A 73 -7.76 -6.15 -11.44
C ALA A 73 -8.93 -6.92 -12.08
N LEU A 74 -9.88 -6.21 -12.69
CA LEU A 74 -11.00 -6.83 -13.42
C LEU A 74 -10.54 -7.78 -14.53
N THR A 75 -9.51 -7.43 -15.31
CA THR A 75 -8.99 -8.33 -16.36
C THR A 75 -8.36 -9.61 -15.81
N GLN A 76 -7.96 -9.61 -14.54
CA GLN A 76 -7.38 -10.76 -13.84
C GLN A 76 -8.41 -11.47 -12.95
N GLU A 77 -9.67 -11.03 -12.99
CA GLU A 77 -10.75 -11.55 -12.15
C GLU A 77 -10.44 -11.47 -10.63
N VAL A 78 -9.72 -10.41 -10.23
CA VAL A 78 -9.38 -10.09 -8.83
C VAL A 78 -9.90 -8.70 -8.45
N ASP A 79 -9.88 -8.39 -7.16
CA ASP A 79 -10.26 -7.09 -6.59
C ASP A 79 -9.03 -6.24 -6.26
N VAL A 80 -9.21 -4.92 -6.23
CA VAL A 80 -8.30 -4.03 -5.52
C VAL A 80 -8.63 -4.13 -4.03
N VAL A 81 -7.76 -4.77 -3.25
CA VAL A 81 -7.98 -4.96 -1.80
C VAL A 81 -7.35 -3.86 -0.96
N GLY A 82 -6.51 -3.04 -1.57
CA GLY A 82 -5.92 -1.88 -0.93
C GLY A 82 -4.75 -1.29 -1.70
N TYR A 83 -3.92 -0.54 -0.99
CA TYR A 83 -2.76 0.16 -1.54
C TYR A 83 -1.55 -0.04 -0.63
N TYR A 84 -0.37 0.12 -1.21
CA TYR A 84 0.88 0.17 -0.47
C TYR A 84 1.70 1.40 -0.84
N HIS A 85 2.54 1.85 0.09
CA HIS A 85 3.58 2.84 -0.17
C HIS A 85 4.78 2.65 0.77
N SER A 86 5.90 3.30 0.47
CA SER A 86 7.08 3.32 1.33
C SER A 86 7.25 4.65 2.05
N HIS A 87 7.87 4.61 3.23
CA HIS A 87 8.30 5.77 4.01
C HIS A 87 9.84 5.82 4.10
N PRO A 88 10.50 6.66 3.30
CA PRO A 88 11.94 6.89 3.37
C PRO A 88 12.35 7.53 4.70
N ASP A 89 13.26 6.89 5.42
CA ASP A 89 13.83 7.35 6.71
C ASP A 89 12.78 7.66 7.80
N HIS A 90 11.56 7.14 7.64
CA HIS A 90 10.43 7.29 8.55
C HIS A 90 9.81 5.93 8.94
N PRO A 91 9.16 5.83 10.12
CA PRO A 91 8.47 4.61 10.53
C PRO A 91 7.30 4.24 9.60
N ALA A 92 6.96 2.95 9.57
CA ALA A 92 5.80 2.42 8.87
C ALA A 92 4.51 2.69 9.65
N ILE A 93 4.14 3.96 9.79
CA ILE A 93 2.93 4.41 10.47
C ILE A 93 2.31 5.51 9.60
N PRO A 94 0.99 5.48 9.34
CA PRO A 94 0.35 6.45 8.47
C PRO A 94 0.46 7.86 9.06
N SER A 95 0.74 8.82 8.19
CA SER A 95 0.70 10.24 8.45
C SER A 95 -0.73 10.81 8.37
N GLU A 96 -0.90 12.06 8.79
CA GLU A 96 -2.16 12.79 8.56
C GLU A 96 -2.46 12.99 7.07
N PHE A 97 -1.42 13.16 6.25
CA PHE A 97 -1.57 13.27 4.80
C PHE A 97 -2.17 11.99 4.21
N ASP A 98 -1.73 10.82 4.67
CA ASP A 98 -2.30 9.54 4.25
C ASP A 98 -3.77 9.41 4.63
N ARG A 99 -4.14 9.90 5.83
CA ARG A 99 -5.52 9.88 6.33
C ARG A 99 -6.47 10.69 5.46
N GLU A 100 -6.02 11.86 5.00
CA GLU A 100 -6.81 12.73 4.13
C GLU A 100 -7.09 12.10 2.76
N HIS A 101 -6.15 11.30 2.25
CA HIS A 101 -6.22 10.69 0.91
C HIS A 101 -6.70 9.22 0.92
N ALA A 102 -6.86 8.61 2.09
CA ALA A 102 -7.34 7.25 2.25
C ALA A 102 -8.86 7.10 2.25
N LEU A 103 -9.31 5.85 2.04
CA LEU A 103 -10.71 5.42 2.04
C LEU A 103 -10.92 4.27 3.04
N PRO A 104 -12.02 4.24 3.81
CA PRO A 104 -12.21 3.30 4.93
C PRO A 104 -12.24 1.79 4.61
N PHE A 105 -12.38 1.40 3.35
CA PHE A 105 -12.58 0.00 2.96
C PHE A 105 -11.27 -0.72 2.57
N TYR A 106 -10.24 0.06 2.21
CA TYR A 106 -8.98 -0.48 1.72
C TYR A 106 -8.01 -0.76 2.86
N ALA A 107 -7.15 -1.75 2.65
CA ALA A 107 -5.94 -1.94 3.44
C ALA A 107 -4.85 -0.97 2.96
N TYR A 108 -4.07 -0.43 3.89
CA TYR A 108 -2.93 0.45 3.61
C TYR A 108 -1.67 -0.19 4.17
N ILE A 109 -0.90 -0.83 3.30
CA ILE A 109 0.40 -1.40 3.66
C ILE A 109 1.46 -0.30 3.58
N ILE A 110 2.23 -0.13 4.65
CA ILE A 110 3.34 0.83 4.70
C ILE A 110 4.63 0.07 4.98
N VAL A 111 5.66 0.32 4.17
CA VAL A 111 7.01 -0.20 4.39
C VAL A 111 7.96 0.93 4.77
N ALA A 112 8.61 0.80 5.93
CA ALA A 112 9.69 1.71 6.31
C ALA A 112 10.94 1.37 5.49
N VAL A 113 11.62 2.37 4.93
CA VAL A 113 12.86 2.17 4.16
C VAL A 113 13.91 3.12 4.68
N ALA A 114 14.98 2.59 5.28
CA ALA A 114 16.09 3.39 5.79
C ALA A 114 17.37 3.02 5.04
N GLN A 115 18.10 4.00 4.54
CA GLN A 115 19.37 3.78 3.82
C GLN A 115 19.27 2.73 2.70
N ARG A 116 18.20 2.79 1.88
CA ARG A 116 17.89 1.81 0.80
C ARG A 116 17.65 0.38 1.28
N GLN A 117 17.31 0.16 2.54
CA GLN A 117 16.95 -1.15 3.09
C GLN A 117 15.54 -1.11 3.67
N ALA A 118 14.69 -2.03 3.23
CA ALA A 118 13.35 -2.16 3.77
C ALA A 118 13.38 -2.75 5.19
N GLY A 119 12.59 -2.16 6.08
CA GLY A 119 12.43 -2.54 7.47
C GLY A 119 11.03 -3.07 7.74
N ALA A 120 10.36 -2.45 8.70
CA ALA A 120 9.02 -2.88 9.13
C ALA A 120 7.99 -2.69 7.99
N LEU A 121 7.15 -3.72 7.82
CA LEU A 121 5.95 -3.67 6.97
C LEU A 121 4.72 -3.80 7.88
N THR A 122 3.82 -2.84 7.80
CA THR A 122 2.61 -2.78 8.63
C THR A 122 1.37 -2.60 7.74
N SER A 123 0.18 -2.94 8.24
CA SER A 123 -1.09 -2.65 7.56
C SER A 123 -2.00 -1.81 8.46
N TRP A 124 -2.78 -0.95 7.84
CA TRP A 124 -3.70 -0.03 8.51
C TRP A 124 -5.02 0.06 7.76
N ARG A 125 -6.11 0.26 8.50
CA ARG A 125 -7.43 0.57 7.93
C ARG A 125 -7.95 1.88 8.48
N LEU A 126 -8.45 2.73 7.59
CA LEU A 126 -9.08 3.98 7.98
C LEU A 126 -10.48 3.68 8.57
N THR A 127 -10.83 4.33 9.67
CA THR A 127 -12.19 4.21 10.25
C THR A 127 -13.24 4.78 9.30
N GLN A 128 -14.48 4.30 9.41
CA GLN A 128 -15.60 4.74 8.54
C GLN A 128 -15.88 6.24 8.64
N ASP A 129 -15.67 6.84 9.81
CA ASP A 129 -15.76 8.29 10.06
C ASP A 129 -14.53 9.08 9.56
N ARG A 130 -13.52 8.39 9.01
CA ARG A 130 -12.25 8.92 8.50
C ARG A 130 -11.41 9.69 9.53
N GLN A 131 -11.67 9.48 10.82
CA GLN A 131 -11.01 10.20 11.90
C GLN A 131 -9.63 9.63 12.25
N ARG A 132 -9.40 8.32 12.07
CA ARG A 132 -8.13 7.68 12.45
C ARG A 132 -7.89 6.38 11.71
N PHE A 133 -6.63 5.96 11.66
CA PHE A 133 -6.27 4.60 11.30
C PHE A 133 -6.32 3.66 12.49
N LEU A 134 -6.71 2.42 12.24
CA LEU A 134 -6.56 1.29 13.15
C LEU A 134 -5.53 0.33 12.56
N PRO A 135 -4.62 -0.22 13.39
CA PRO A 135 -3.70 -1.25 12.92
C PRO A 135 -4.49 -2.48 12.45
N GLU A 136 -4.05 -3.04 11.33
CA GLU A 136 -4.56 -4.30 10.80
C GLU A 136 -3.46 -5.36 10.90
N ASP A 137 -3.81 -6.53 11.45
CA ASP A 137 -2.90 -7.66 11.52
C ASP A 137 -2.46 -8.11 10.11
N VAL A 138 -1.14 -8.22 9.94
CA VAL A 138 -0.50 -8.76 8.75
C VAL A 138 -0.11 -10.21 9.00
N ARG A 139 -0.65 -11.12 8.20
CA ARG A 139 -0.30 -12.54 8.23
C ARG A 139 0.55 -12.89 7.01
N THR A 140 1.83 -13.17 7.23
CA THR A 140 2.70 -13.66 6.16
C THR A 140 2.65 -15.18 6.08
N VAL A 141 2.24 -15.71 4.93
CA VAL A 141 2.22 -17.16 4.63
C VAL A 141 3.37 -17.55 3.69
N PRO A 142 3.80 -18.82 3.71
CA PRO A 142 4.83 -19.32 2.79
C PRO A 142 4.52 -19.02 1.32
#